data_AF-A0A956BQP2-F1
#
_entry.id   AF-A0A956BQP2-F1
#
_cell.length_a   1.000
_cell.length_b   1.000
_cell.length_c   1.000
_cell.angle_alpha   90.00
_cell.angle_beta   90.00
_cell.angle_gamma   90.00
#
_symmetry.space_group_name_H-M   'P 1'
#
loop_
_entity.id
_entity.type
_entity.pdbx_description
1 polymer ?
#
loop_
_entity_poly.entity_id
_entity_poly.type
_entity_poly.pdbx_seq_one_letter_code
_entity_poly.pdbx_strand_id
1 'polypeptide(L)'
;GNYAPDTSCFGVGVCAAGNAASSCSGGVETACRTGLPTGEDDDCDGEDDDCDGVADDGFVGVATSCGVGACAASGVTTCENGVPGDSCEAGVPAASDATCDGIDDDCDGVADDDYVGVATSCGQGVCAASGVTTCSGGVEGDSCEEGLPTGEDDDCDGEHDDCDGIADDGFV
;
A
#
# COMPACT_ATOMS: atom_id res chain seq x y z
N GLY A 1 55.40 39.41 18.61
CA GLY A 1 54.64 39.31 17.36
C GLY A 1 53.17 39.35 17.72
N ASN A 2 52.35 40.08 16.97
CA ASN A 2 50.91 40.11 17.15
C ASN A 2 50.31 38.91 16.41
N TYR A 3 50.30 37.76 17.08
CA TYR A 3 49.60 36.58 16.58
C TYR A 3 48.10 36.74 16.87
N ALA A 4 47.27 36.47 15.87
CA ALA A 4 45.82 36.38 16.00
C ALA A 4 45.41 34.92 15.80
N PRO A 5 44.77 34.27 16.80
CA PRO A 5 44.36 32.87 16.68
C PRO A 5 43.23 32.75 15.65
N ASP A 6 43.34 31.75 14.79
CA ASP A 6 42.33 31.35 13.82
C ASP A 6 41.29 30.46 14.50
N THR A 7 40.03 30.71 14.19
CA THR A 7 38.85 29.98 14.68
C THR A 7 37.88 29.63 13.55
N SER A 8 38.26 29.87 12.28
CA SER A 8 37.38 29.61 11.14
C SER A 8 37.09 28.12 10.92
N CYS A 9 37.77 27.23 11.64
CA CYS A 9 37.56 25.79 11.57
C CYS A 9 36.54 25.26 12.59
N PHE A 10 35.94 26.12 13.41
CA PHE A 10 35.05 25.69 14.50
C PHE A 10 33.74 25.14 13.95
N GLY A 11 33.48 23.86 14.24
CA GLY A 11 32.15 23.25 14.06
C GLY A 11 31.14 23.84 15.04
N VAL A 12 29.86 23.73 14.69
CA VAL A 12 28.72 24.15 15.52
C VAL A 12 28.14 22.95 16.27
N GLY A 13 27.02 23.14 16.99
CA GLY A 13 26.29 22.03 17.61
C GLY A 13 27.15 21.15 18.52
N VAL A 14 26.99 19.84 18.36
CA VAL A 14 27.73 18.79 19.08
C VAL A 14 29.26 18.88 18.91
N CYS A 15 29.74 19.38 17.77
CA CYS A 15 31.16 19.59 17.48
C CYS A 15 31.77 20.76 18.27
N ALA A 16 30.96 21.66 18.84
CA ALA A 16 31.47 22.86 19.49
C ALA A 16 32.29 22.59 20.76
N ALA A 17 32.00 21.48 21.47
CA ALA A 17 32.60 21.16 22.75
C ALA A 17 34.13 20.89 22.69
N GLY A 18 34.67 20.58 21.50
CA GLY A 18 36.08 20.24 21.30
C GLY A 18 36.89 21.24 20.47
N ASN A 19 36.28 22.36 20.07
CA ASN A 19 36.90 23.40 19.26
C ASN A 19 38.15 23.99 19.93
N ALA A 20 39.26 24.04 19.18
CA ALA A 20 40.53 24.60 19.62
C ALA A 20 41.07 25.58 18.58
N ALA A 21 41.23 26.84 18.97
CA ALA A 21 41.78 27.87 18.09
C ALA A 21 43.24 27.55 17.73
N SER A 22 43.72 28.07 16.59
CA SER A 22 45.14 27.95 16.28
C SER A 22 46.00 28.65 17.34
N SER A 23 47.21 28.14 17.56
CA SER A 23 48.15 28.72 18.53
C SER A 23 49.56 28.81 17.96
N CYS A 24 50.33 29.82 18.40
CA CYS A 24 51.73 30.00 18.00
C CYS A 24 52.63 30.01 19.23
N SER A 25 53.52 29.02 19.31
CA SER A 25 54.51 28.90 20.39
C SER A 25 55.90 28.67 19.79
N GLY A 26 56.87 29.48 20.21
CA GLY A 26 58.25 29.36 19.70
C GLY A 26 58.41 29.58 18.18
N GLY A 27 57.46 30.26 17.53
CA GLY A 27 57.45 30.46 16.08
C GLY A 27 56.87 29.29 15.27
N VAL A 28 56.31 28.28 15.94
CA VAL A 28 55.61 27.15 15.31
C VAL A 28 54.12 27.32 15.53
N GLU A 29 53.34 27.23 14.45
CA GLU A 29 51.88 27.24 14.50
C GLU A 29 51.33 25.82 14.71
N THR A 30 50.36 25.71 15.62
CA THR A 30 49.41 24.59 15.69
C THR A 30 48.12 25.07 15.06
N ALA A 31 47.65 24.38 14.02
CA ALA A 31 46.42 24.73 13.31
C ALA A 31 45.20 24.65 14.24
N CYS A 32 44.15 25.37 13.84
CA CYS A 32 42.83 25.25 14.45
C CYS A 32 42.31 23.81 14.29
N ARG A 33 41.51 23.32 15.26
CA ARG A 33 40.83 22.02 15.19
C ARG A 33 39.35 22.15 15.58
N THR A 34 38.47 21.50 14.82
CA THR A 34 37.06 21.28 15.21
C THR A 34 36.94 20.25 16.35
N GLY A 35 35.74 20.07 16.90
CA GLY A 35 35.41 18.98 17.82
C GLY A 35 35.65 17.59 17.24
N LEU A 36 35.46 16.57 18.08
CA LEU A 36 35.49 15.18 17.61
C LEU A 36 34.07 14.71 17.33
N PRO A 37 33.87 13.83 16.33
CA PRO A 37 32.59 13.16 16.07
C PRO A 37 31.97 12.56 17.33
N THR A 38 30.66 12.71 17.47
CA THR A 38 29.83 12.09 18.51
C THR A 38 29.18 10.79 18.04
N GLY A 39 28.99 10.61 16.74
CA GLY A 39 28.24 9.48 16.19
C GLY A 39 28.39 9.31 14.68
N GLU A 40 27.51 8.47 14.13
CA GLU A 40 27.15 8.46 12.70
C GLU A 40 26.03 9.49 12.50
N ASP A 41 26.00 10.15 11.35
CA ASP A 41 25.08 11.27 11.07
C ASP A 41 23.82 10.80 10.31
N ASP A 42 23.17 9.74 10.81
CA ASP A 42 22.11 8.99 10.10
C ASP A 42 20.74 9.00 10.78
N ASP A 43 20.57 9.76 11.87
CA ASP A 43 19.36 9.72 12.71
C ASP A 43 18.34 10.84 12.43
N CYS A 44 18.65 11.75 11.51
CA CYS A 44 17.77 12.83 11.05
C CYS A 44 17.34 13.79 12.18
N ASP A 45 18.27 14.20 13.04
CA ASP A 45 18.00 15.12 14.14
C ASP A 45 18.35 16.59 13.83
N GLY A 46 19.00 16.84 12.69
CA GLY A 46 19.41 18.17 12.23
C GLY A 46 20.73 18.67 12.82
N GLU A 47 21.44 17.83 13.57
CA GLU A 47 22.80 18.07 14.03
C GLU A 47 23.83 17.43 13.06
N ASP A 48 25.10 17.81 13.23
CA ASP A 48 26.24 17.30 12.44
C ASP A 48 27.09 16.45 13.40
N ASP A 49 26.75 15.17 13.49
CA ASP A 49 27.30 14.24 14.49
C ASP A 49 28.68 13.70 14.12
N ASP A 50 29.05 13.78 12.84
CA ASP A 50 30.35 13.35 12.33
C ASP A 50 31.34 14.51 12.08
N CYS A 51 30.89 15.74 12.33
CA CYS A 51 31.65 16.98 12.26
C CYS A 51 32.25 17.28 10.87
N ASP A 52 31.60 16.87 9.79
CA ASP A 52 32.02 17.12 8.42
C ASP A 52 31.52 18.45 7.84
N GLY A 53 30.56 19.08 8.52
CA GLY A 53 29.96 20.37 8.18
C GLY A 53 28.61 20.28 7.46
N VAL A 54 28.04 19.09 7.29
CA VAL A 54 26.70 18.84 6.76
C VAL A 54 25.92 18.04 7.81
N ALA A 55 24.69 18.45 8.09
CA ALA A 55 23.81 17.71 8.99
C ALA A 55 22.98 16.67 8.24
N ASP A 56 22.71 15.55 8.92
CA ASP A 56 21.98 14.38 8.45
C ASP A 56 22.51 13.76 7.14
N ASP A 57 23.80 13.90 6.84
CA ASP A 57 24.37 13.53 5.54
C ASP A 57 24.57 12.01 5.37
N GLY A 58 24.58 11.28 6.49
CA GLY A 58 24.60 9.83 6.59
C GLY A 58 23.23 9.17 6.44
N PHE A 59 22.14 9.96 6.42
CA PHE A 59 20.78 9.41 6.36
C PHE A 59 20.52 8.61 5.08
N VAL A 60 20.13 7.34 5.25
CA VAL A 60 19.74 6.46 4.15
C VAL A 60 18.24 6.15 4.23
N GLY A 61 17.50 6.62 3.22
CA GLY A 61 16.07 6.33 3.10
C GLY A 61 15.77 4.82 3.02
N VAL A 62 14.80 4.38 3.80
CA VAL A 62 14.32 2.99 3.86
C VAL A 62 12.99 2.90 3.13
N ALA A 63 12.81 1.86 2.31
CA ALA A 63 11.56 1.62 1.62
C ALA A 63 10.39 1.44 2.60
N THR A 64 9.28 2.11 2.34
CA THR A 64 8.05 2.06 3.13
C THR A 64 6.87 1.60 2.27
N SER A 65 5.79 1.20 2.92
CA SER A 65 4.55 0.78 2.26
C SER A 65 3.34 1.24 3.07
N CYS A 66 2.27 1.63 2.40
CA CYS A 66 1.05 2.16 3.00
C CYS A 66 -0.16 1.80 2.13
N GLY A 67 -1.36 2.01 2.65
CA GLY A 67 -2.61 1.61 1.98
C GLY A 67 -2.89 0.12 2.05
N VAL A 68 -4.08 -0.26 1.58
CA VAL A 68 -4.58 -1.65 1.47
C VAL A 68 -5.27 -1.82 0.12
N GLY A 69 -5.50 -3.07 -0.29
CA GLY A 69 -6.23 -3.34 -1.52
C GLY A 69 -5.63 -2.64 -2.75
N ALA A 70 -6.50 -2.05 -3.56
CA ALA A 70 -6.14 -1.25 -4.73
C ALA A 70 -5.40 0.06 -4.37
N CYS A 71 -5.47 0.52 -3.11
CA CYS A 71 -4.78 1.72 -2.62
C CYS A 71 -3.38 1.45 -2.08
N ALA A 72 -2.89 0.20 -2.13
CA ALA A 72 -1.54 -0.12 -1.70
C ALA A 72 -0.51 0.68 -2.50
N ALA A 73 0.39 1.36 -1.78
CA ALA A 73 1.43 2.22 -2.32
C ALA A 73 2.77 1.97 -1.62
N SER A 74 3.85 2.37 -2.30
CA SER A 74 5.22 2.31 -1.77
C SER A 74 5.80 3.71 -1.65
N GLY A 75 6.63 3.91 -0.63
CA GLY A 75 7.37 5.14 -0.40
C GLY A 75 8.80 4.86 0.04
N VAL A 76 9.43 5.92 0.55
CA VAL A 76 10.74 5.90 1.18
C VAL A 76 10.77 6.93 2.31
N THR A 77 11.45 6.59 3.41
CA THR A 77 11.75 7.57 4.45
C THR A 77 12.71 8.63 3.93
N THR A 78 12.56 9.86 4.41
CA THR A 78 13.31 11.03 3.97
C THR A 78 13.75 11.84 5.19
N CYS A 79 14.82 12.60 5.03
CA CYS A 79 15.24 13.60 6.00
C CYS A 79 15.31 14.95 5.30
N GLU A 80 14.53 15.93 5.76
CA GLU A 80 14.57 17.30 5.23
C GLU A 80 14.77 18.29 6.38
N ASN A 81 16.00 18.82 6.50
CA ASN A 81 16.40 19.77 7.54
C ASN A 81 16.15 19.24 8.97
N GLY A 82 16.64 18.04 9.31
CA GLY A 82 16.41 17.41 10.62
C GLY A 82 14.96 17.02 10.91
N VAL A 83 14.13 16.90 9.87
CA VAL A 83 12.74 16.47 10.00
C VAL A 83 12.55 15.15 9.25
N PRO A 84 12.27 14.05 9.97
CA PRO A 84 11.96 12.79 9.31
C PRO A 84 10.60 12.89 8.60
N GLY A 85 10.57 12.41 7.36
CA GLY A 85 9.38 12.31 6.54
C GLY A 85 9.24 10.92 5.92
N ASP A 86 8.06 10.63 5.39
CA ASP A 86 7.78 9.44 4.59
C ASP A 86 7.01 9.89 3.34
N SER A 87 7.49 9.46 2.18
CA SER A 87 6.87 9.76 0.89
C SER A 87 5.72 8.83 0.52
N CYS A 88 5.40 7.84 1.36
CA CYS A 88 4.29 6.95 1.11
C CYS A 88 2.94 7.66 1.25
N GLU A 89 2.26 7.83 0.13
CA GLU A 89 0.88 8.31 0.05
C GLU A 89 0.01 7.17 -0.49
N ALA A 90 -0.98 6.73 0.30
CA ALA A 90 -1.90 5.68 -0.12
C ALA A 90 -2.72 6.14 -1.34
N GLY A 91 -3.09 5.19 -2.19
CA GLY A 91 -3.98 5.44 -3.31
C GLY A 91 -5.33 6.03 -2.86
N VAL A 92 -6.00 6.73 -3.78
CA VAL A 92 -7.35 7.24 -3.54
C VAL A 92 -8.35 6.08 -3.67
N PRO A 93 -9.17 5.80 -2.66
CA PRO A 93 -10.23 4.79 -2.73
C PRO A 93 -11.18 4.98 -3.90
N ALA A 94 -11.65 3.87 -4.48
CA ALA A 94 -12.89 3.89 -5.25
C ALA A 94 -14.07 4.29 -4.36
N ALA A 95 -15.20 4.62 -4.98
CA ALA A 95 -16.41 4.98 -4.23
C ALA A 95 -17.20 3.74 -3.73
N SER A 96 -16.88 2.57 -4.25
CA SER A 96 -17.52 1.28 -3.94
C SER A 96 -16.69 0.13 -4.49
N ASP A 97 -16.78 -1.02 -3.84
CA ASP A 97 -16.17 -2.29 -4.29
C ASP A 97 -17.22 -3.29 -4.83
N ALA A 98 -17.89 -2.90 -5.92
CA ALA A 98 -19.05 -3.62 -6.45
C ALA A 98 -18.70 -4.67 -7.51
N THR A 99 -17.41 -4.85 -7.83
CA THR A 99 -16.95 -5.86 -8.77
C THR A 99 -16.68 -7.15 -7.99
N CYS A 100 -16.87 -8.32 -8.62
CA CYS A 100 -16.47 -9.59 -8.02
C CYS A 100 -15.16 -10.07 -8.65
N ASP A 101 -14.04 -9.48 -8.23
CA ASP A 101 -12.71 -9.81 -8.75
C ASP A 101 -11.67 -10.13 -7.66
N GLY A 102 -12.06 -10.03 -6.39
CA GLY A 102 -11.23 -10.34 -5.23
C GLY A 102 -10.22 -9.23 -4.91
N ILE A 103 -10.38 -8.05 -5.51
CA ILE A 103 -9.63 -6.83 -5.19
C ILE A 103 -10.49 -5.99 -4.25
N ASP A 104 -9.83 -5.29 -3.32
CA ASP A 104 -10.43 -4.31 -2.41
C ASP A 104 -10.28 -2.92 -3.05
N ASP A 105 -11.25 -2.53 -3.88
CA ASP A 105 -11.20 -1.31 -4.71
C ASP A 105 -11.41 -0.02 -3.92
N ASP A 106 -12.21 -0.06 -2.85
CA ASP A 106 -12.50 1.08 -1.98
C ASP A 106 -11.62 1.12 -0.70
N CYS A 107 -10.73 0.15 -0.57
CA CYS A 107 -9.61 0.14 0.36
C CYS A 107 -10.05 0.16 1.82
N ASP A 108 -11.16 -0.50 2.12
CA ASP A 108 -11.73 -0.60 3.45
C ASP A 108 -11.19 -1.83 4.23
N GLY A 109 -10.51 -2.73 3.52
CA GLY A 109 -9.89 -3.95 4.05
C GLY A 109 -10.66 -5.24 3.73
N VAL A 110 -11.77 -5.19 3.01
CA VAL A 110 -12.58 -6.35 2.60
C VAL A 110 -12.86 -6.28 1.10
N ALA A 111 -12.39 -7.27 0.35
CA ALA A 111 -12.67 -7.35 -1.08
C ALA A 111 -14.12 -7.78 -1.38
N ASP A 112 -14.66 -7.22 -2.47
CA ASP A 112 -15.99 -7.48 -3.06
C ASP A 112 -17.18 -7.23 -2.09
N ASP A 113 -17.02 -6.41 -1.05
CA ASP A 113 -18.01 -6.30 0.05
C ASP A 113 -19.27 -5.48 -0.32
N ASP A 114 -19.15 -4.64 -1.34
CA ASP A 114 -20.19 -3.83 -1.95
C ASP A 114 -20.89 -4.56 -3.12
N TYR A 115 -20.50 -5.81 -3.43
CA TYR A 115 -21.11 -6.59 -4.49
C TYR A 115 -22.60 -6.87 -4.21
N VAL A 116 -23.45 -6.43 -5.14
CA VAL A 116 -24.90 -6.68 -5.08
C VAL A 116 -25.29 -7.74 -6.11
N GLY A 117 -25.73 -8.89 -5.60
CA GLY A 117 -26.24 -9.99 -6.43
C GLY A 117 -27.40 -9.58 -7.33
N VAL A 118 -27.40 -10.10 -8.56
CA VAL A 118 -28.43 -9.87 -9.57
C VAL A 118 -29.35 -11.09 -9.62
N ALA A 119 -30.66 -10.87 -9.69
CA ALA A 119 -31.63 -11.96 -9.85
C ALA A 119 -31.43 -12.68 -11.19
N THR A 120 -31.39 -14.01 -11.15
CA THR A 120 -31.21 -14.89 -12.30
C THR A 120 -32.42 -15.81 -12.47
N SER A 121 -32.55 -16.41 -13.65
CA SER A 121 -33.59 -17.39 -13.97
C SER A 121 -33.00 -18.48 -14.85
N CYS A 122 -33.42 -19.72 -14.62
CA CYS A 122 -32.96 -20.91 -15.31
C CYS A 122 -34.12 -21.92 -15.45
N GLY A 123 -33.92 -22.96 -16.25
CA GLY A 123 -34.98 -23.90 -16.62
C GLY A 123 -36.05 -23.28 -17.52
N GLN A 124 -36.95 -24.13 -18.00
CA GLN A 124 -38.13 -23.74 -18.78
C GLN A 124 -39.35 -24.50 -18.28
N GLY A 125 -40.55 -24.01 -18.61
CA GLY A 125 -41.81 -24.68 -18.24
C GLY A 125 -41.93 -24.92 -16.74
N VAL A 126 -42.30 -26.14 -16.36
CA VAL A 126 -42.41 -26.60 -14.97
C VAL A 126 -41.08 -26.58 -14.22
N CYS A 127 -39.95 -26.62 -14.94
CA CYS A 127 -38.59 -26.58 -14.40
C CYS A 127 -38.08 -25.15 -14.20
N ALA A 128 -38.88 -24.12 -14.52
CA ALA A 128 -38.47 -22.73 -14.36
C ALA A 128 -38.19 -22.40 -12.89
N ALA A 129 -36.98 -21.90 -12.63
CA ALA A 129 -36.51 -21.53 -11.31
C ALA A 129 -35.91 -20.11 -11.32
N SER A 130 -35.70 -19.56 -10.11
CA SER A 130 -35.05 -18.27 -9.91
C SER A 130 -33.87 -18.42 -8.98
N GLY A 131 -32.80 -17.68 -9.25
CA GLY A 131 -31.60 -17.63 -8.44
C GLY A 131 -31.14 -16.20 -8.21
N VAL A 132 -29.94 -16.07 -7.65
CA VAL A 132 -29.23 -14.81 -7.51
C VAL A 132 -27.74 -15.06 -7.72
N THR A 133 -27.06 -14.10 -8.34
CA THR A 133 -25.59 -14.14 -8.38
C THR A 133 -25.01 -13.80 -7.00
N THR A 134 -23.90 -14.44 -6.66
CA THR A 134 -23.18 -14.24 -5.40
C THR A 134 -21.69 -14.10 -5.69
N CYS A 135 -20.98 -13.29 -4.91
CA CYS A 135 -19.54 -13.22 -4.97
C CYS A 135 -18.92 -13.95 -3.76
N SER A 136 -17.94 -14.81 -4.02
CA SER A 136 -17.16 -15.44 -2.96
C SER A 136 -15.69 -15.56 -3.39
N GLY A 137 -14.87 -14.65 -2.87
CA GLY A 137 -13.42 -14.63 -3.11
C GLY A 137 -13.07 -14.33 -4.57
N GLY A 138 -13.65 -13.27 -5.14
CA GLY A 138 -13.45 -12.87 -6.53
C GLY A 138 -14.01 -13.83 -7.58
N VAL A 139 -14.91 -14.74 -7.18
CA VAL A 139 -15.57 -15.66 -8.11
C VAL A 139 -17.07 -15.49 -7.99
N GLU A 140 -17.68 -15.12 -9.10
CA GLU A 140 -19.13 -15.04 -9.23
C GLU A 140 -19.72 -16.46 -9.38
N GLY A 141 -20.70 -16.78 -8.55
CA GLY A 141 -21.53 -17.98 -8.64
C GLY A 141 -22.99 -17.62 -8.85
N ASP A 142 -23.74 -18.48 -9.53
CA ASP A 142 -25.20 -18.36 -9.68
C ASP A 142 -25.88 -19.47 -8.86
N SER A 143 -26.83 -19.09 -8.01
CA SER A 143 -27.60 -20.03 -7.20
C SER A 143 -28.77 -20.67 -7.96
N CYS A 144 -28.96 -20.34 -9.25
CA CYS A 144 -30.06 -20.89 -10.02
C CYS A 144 -29.83 -22.36 -10.35
N GLU A 145 -30.60 -23.21 -9.69
CA GLU A 145 -30.73 -24.63 -10.01
C GLU A 145 -32.11 -24.87 -10.64
N GLU A 146 -32.15 -25.59 -11.76
CA GLU A 146 -33.41 -25.89 -12.45
C GLU A 146 -34.37 -26.66 -11.54
N GLY A 147 -35.67 -26.44 -11.76
CA GLY A 147 -36.73 -27.14 -11.06
C GLY A 147 -36.71 -28.65 -11.32
N LEU A 148 -37.45 -29.40 -10.50
CA LEU A 148 -37.55 -30.85 -10.66
C LEU A 148 -38.60 -31.21 -11.72
N PRO A 149 -38.38 -32.31 -12.47
CA PRO A 149 -39.38 -32.87 -13.39
C PRO A 149 -40.71 -33.16 -12.72
N THR A 150 -41.81 -32.96 -13.44
CA THR A 150 -43.17 -33.31 -13.01
C THR A 150 -43.66 -34.62 -13.63
N GLY A 151 -43.05 -35.08 -14.72
CA GLY A 151 -43.52 -36.23 -15.49
C GLY A 151 -42.55 -36.70 -16.57
N GLU A 152 -43.03 -37.61 -17.42
CA GLU A 152 -42.46 -37.82 -18.75
C GLU A 152 -43.06 -36.76 -19.69
N ASP A 153 -42.29 -36.26 -20.65
CA ASP A 153 -42.74 -35.22 -21.59
C ASP A 153 -43.45 -35.83 -22.82
N ASP A 154 -44.60 -36.49 -22.58
CA ASP A 154 -45.32 -37.32 -23.57
C ASP A 154 -46.79 -36.91 -23.82
N ASP A 155 -47.23 -35.73 -23.38
CA ASP A 155 -48.64 -35.32 -23.39
C ASP A 155 -49.04 -34.14 -24.30
N CYS A 156 -48.10 -33.52 -25.03
CA CYS A 156 -48.34 -32.57 -26.13
C CYS A 156 -48.96 -31.25 -25.65
N ASP A 157 -48.71 -30.89 -24.40
CA ASP A 157 -49.21 -29.66 -23.79
C ASP A 157 -48.30 -28.45 -24.05
N GLY A 158 -47.09 -28.69 -24.59
CA GLY A 158 -46.08 -27.67 -24.86
C GLY A 158 -45.35 -27.17 -23.62
N GLU A 159 -45.53 -27.86 -22.48
CA GLU A 159 -44.69 -27.74 -21.29
C GLU A 159 -43.44 -28.62 -21.46
N HIS A 160 -42.53 -28.55 -20.49
CA HIS A 160 -41.23 -29.21 -20.56
C HIS A 160 -41.06 -30.04 -19.30
N ASP A 161 -41.74 -31.18 -19.28
CA ASP A 161 -42.09 -31.91 -18.06
C ASP A 161 -40.93 -32.72 -17.45
N ASP A 162 -39.89 -32.99 -18.23
CA ASP A 162 -38.77 -33.84 -17.87
C ASP A 162 -37.42 -33.09 -17.64
N CYS A 163 -37.41 -31.78 -17.87
CA CYS A 163 -36.27 -30.88 -17.67
C CYS A 163 -35.00 -31.20 -18.50
N ASP A 164 -35.10 -31.84 -19.67
CA ASP A 164 -33.94 -32.21 -20.51
C ASP A 164 -33.42 -31.14 -21.52
N GLY A 165 -34.23 -30.10 -21.76
CA GLY A 165 -34.01 -28.95 -22.65
C GLY A 165 -34.95 -28.89 -23.86
N ILE A 166 -35.84 -29.86 -24.07
CA ILE A 166 -36.70 -29.99 -25.25
C ILE A 166 -38.13 -30.31 -24.81
N ALA A 167 -39.08 -29.41 -25.10
CA ALA A 167 -40.49 -29.69 -24.88
C ALA A 167 -41.02 -30.78 -25.84
N ASP A 168 -41.90 -31.62 -25.32
CA ASP A 168 -42.62 -32.67 -26.03
C ASP A 168 -41.69 -33.67 -26.77
N ASP A 169 -40.65 -34.19 -26.11
CA ASP A 169 -39.64 -35.05 -26.75
C ASP A 169 -39.77 -36.55 -26.42
N GLY A 170 -40.61 -36.91 -25.44
CA GLY A 170 -40.86 -38.27 -24.96
C GLY A 170 -41.76 -39.13 -25.89
N PHE A 171 -42.14 -38.60 -27.04
CA PHE A 171 -43.06 -39.26 -27.97
C PHE A 171 -42.41 -40.42 -28.72
N VAL A 172 -43.09 -41.58 -28.68
CA VAL A 172 -42.79 -42.77 -29.50
C VAL A 172 -43.93 -43.12 -30.45
#